data_AF-A0A821YSM0-F1
#
_entry.id   AF-A0A821YSM0-F1
#
_cell.length_a   1.000
_cell.length_b   1.000
_cell.length_c   1.000
_cell.angle_alpha   90.00
_cell.angle_beta   90.00
_cell.angle_gamma   90.00
#
_symmetry.space_group_name_H-M   'P 1'
#
loop_
_entity.id
_entity.type
_entity.pdbx_description
1 polymer ?
#
loop_
_entity_poly.entity_id
_entity_poly.type
_entity_poly.pdbx_seq_one_letter_code
_entity_poly.pdbx_strand_id
1 'polypeptide(L)' 'MTPEEVSFKDKNGIWMTRKQLPLSLGYAITVYRSQCMTYNKLVIGLTGINWKPGMFYTILSRT' A
#
# COMPACT_ATOMS: atom_id res chain seq x y z
N MET A 1 -4.93 9.55 20.22
CA MET A 1 -5.06 9.14 18.81
C MET A 1 -6.38 8.40 18.69
N THR A 2 -7.37 8.99 18.05
CA THR A 2 -8.74 8.44 17.96
C THR A 2 -8.83 7.45 16.80
N PRO A 3 -9.62 6.37 16.92
CA PRO A 3 -9.86 5.45 15.81
C PRO A 3 -10.55 6.19 14.66
N GLU A 4 -10.04 6.02 13.44
CA GLU A 4 -10.65 6.57 12.23
C GLU A 4 -11.76 5.64 11.74
N GLU A 5 -12.83 6.24 11.20
CA GLU A 5 -13.97 5.52 10.63
C GLU A 5 -13.92 5.62 9.12
N VAL A 6 -13.78 4.47 8.44
CA VAL A 6 -13.77 4.39 6.98
C VAL A 6 -14.99 3.60 6.50
N SER A 7 -15.83 4.23 5.70
CA SER A 7 -17.01 3.62 5.08
C SER A 7 -16.69 3.14 3.67
N PHE A 8 -17.01 1.89 3.36
CA PHE A 8 -16.82 1.28 2.05
C PHE A 8 -18.02 0.43 1.66
N LYS A 9 -18.19 0.21 0.36
CA LYS A 9 -19.28 -0.60 -0.19
C LYS A 9 -18.77 -2.01 -0.46
N ASP A 10 -19.47 -3.01 0.07
CA ASP A 10 -19.14 -4.42 -0.15
C ASP A 10 -19.59 -4.88 -1.55
N LYS A 11 -19.13 -6.06 -1.98
CA LYS A 11 -19.45 -6.65 -3.30
C LYS A 11 -20.96 -6.86 -3.51
N ASN A 12 -21.72 -7.02 -2.43
CA ASN A 12 -23.17 -7.17 -2.43
C ASN A 12 -23.92 -5.83 -2.38
N GLY A 13 -23.21 -4.70 -2.47
CA GLY A 13 -23.78 -3.36 -2.50
C GLY A 13 -24.18 -2.78 -1.14
N ILE A 14 -23.88 -3.49 -0.05
CA ILE A 14 -24.15 -3.06 1.33
C ILE A 14 -23.05 -2.09 1.79
N TRP A 15 -23.44 -1.01 2.46
CA TRP A 15 -22.50 -0.08 3.09
C TRP A 15 -21.99 -0.63 4.42
N MET A 16 -20.67 -0.67 4.58
CA MET A 16 -20.00 -1.15 5.80
C MET A 16 -19.02 -0.08 6.30
N THR A 17 -18.84 -0.02 7.62
CA THR A 17 -17.91 0.92 8.26
C THR A 17 -16.89 0.14 9.09
N ARG A 18 -15.60 0.47 8.92
CA ARG A 18 -14.50 -0.07 9.74
C ARG A 18 -13.96 1.02 10.65
N LYS A 19 -13.92 0.73 11.96
CA LYS A 19 -13.23 1.56 12.96
C LYS A 19 -11.91 0.90 13.34
N GLN A 20 -10.79 1.56 13.08
CA GLN A 20 -9.45 1.05 13.37
C GLN A 20 -8.54 2.24 13.69
N LEU A 21 -7.48 2.00 14.48
CA LEU A 21 -6.35 2.93 14.50
C LEU A 21 -5.76 3.05 13.09
N PRO A 22 -5.45 4.27 12.60
CA PRO A 22 -4.88 4.49 11.27
C PRO A 22 -3.38 4.18 11.26
N LEU A 23 -3.04 2.96 11.64
CA LEU A 23 -1.66 2.48 11.80
C LEU A 23 -1.46 1.21 10.96
N SER A 24 -0.31 1.13 10.31
CA SER A 24 0.16 -0.07 9.63
C SER A 24 1.67 -0.19 9.75
N LEU A 25 2.19 -1.41 9.66
CA LEU A 25 3.64 -1.63 9.61
C LEU A 25 4.22 -0.99 8.35
N GLY A 26 5.23 -0.14 8.51
CA GLY A 26 5.78 0.70 7.44
C GLY A 26 7.13 0.26 6.87
N TYR A 27 7.81 -0.74 7.46
CA TYR A 27 9.12 -1.18 6.97
C TYR A 27 9.05 -1.91 5.62
N ALA A 28 8.01 -2.73 5.43
CA ALA A 28 7.75 -3.43 4.18
C ALA A 28 6.43 -2.92 3.59
N ILE A 29 6.50 -2.38 2.38
CA ILE A 29 5.37 -1.78 1.68
C ILE A 29 5.29 -2.37 0.28
N THR A 30 4.08 -2.51 -0.25
CA THR A 30 3.88 -2.99 -1.62
C THR A 30 4.26 -1.90 -2.63
N VAL A 31 4.73 -2.32 -3.81
CA VAL A 31 5.15 -1.41 -4.90
C VAL A 31 4.07 -0.38 -5.27
N TYR A 32 2.79 -0.76 -5.20
CA TYR A 32 1.68 0.16 -5.45
C TYR A 32 1.56 1.24 -4.38
N ARG A 33 1.74 0.88 -3.10
CA ARG A 33 1.66 1.83 -2.00
C ARG A 33 2.89 2.73 -1.90
N SER A 34 4.03 2.28 -2.42
CA SER A 34 5.24 3.11 -2.50
C SER A 34 5.22 4.11 -3.66
N GLN A 35 4.18 4.13 -4.50
CA GLN A 35 4.05 5.14 -5.55
C GLN A 35 4.05 6.54 -4.94
N CYS A 36 4.82 7.45 -5.54
CA CYS A 36 5.02 8.83 -5.08
C CYS A 36 5.76 9.00 -3.74
N MET A 37 6.41 7.96 -3.21
CA MET A 37 7.31 8.07 -2.08
C MET A 37 8.78 8.16 -2.54
N THR A 38 9.65 8.71 -1.70
CA THR A 38 11.11 8.76 -1.90
C THR A 38 11.78 8.17 -0.66
N TYR A 39 12.73 7.25 -0.85
CA TYR A 39 13.41 6.56 0.25
C TYR A 39 14.92 6.72 0.13
N ASN A 40 15.58 7.03 1.24
CA ASN A 40 17.04 7.13 1.29
C ASN A 40 17.75 5.78 1.10
N LYS A 41 17.10 4.69 1.50
CA LYS A 41 17.61 3.32 1.38
C LYS A 41 16.45 2.35 1.19
N LEU A 42 16.62 1.41 0.26
CA LEU A 42 15.59 0.50 -0.23
C LEU A 42 16.20 -0.90 -0.38
N VAL A 43 15.44 -1.93 -0.02
CA VAL A 43 15.74 -3.33 -0.34
C VAL A 43 14.54 -3.91 -1.09
N ILE A 44 14.77 -4.51 -2.25
CA ILE A 44 13.72 -4.99 -3.15
C ILE A 44 13.68 -6.52 -3.11
N GLY A 45 12.62 -7.09 -2.56
CA GLY A 45 12.33 -8.52 -2.70
C GLY A 45 11.60 -8.78 -4.03
N LEU A 46 12.18 -9.62 -4.90
CA LEU A 46 11.60 -9.93 -6.23
C LEU A 46 10.83 -11.25 -6.27
N THR A 47 10.85 -12.02 -5.18
CA THR A 47 10.26 -13.36 -5.11
C THR A 47 8.73 -13.29 -5.19
N GLY A 48 8.12 -14.08 -6.09
CA GLY A 48 6.66 -14.23 -6.18
C GLY A 48 5.91 -13.02 -6.74
N ILE A 49 6.60 -12.09 -7.41
CA ILE A 49 5.97 -10.90 -8.00
C ILE A 49 5.17 -11.27 -9.26
N ASN A 50 3.88 -10.95 -9.25
CA ASN A 50 3.07 -10.86 -10.46
C ASN A 50 3.31 -9.49 -11.12
N TRP A 51 4.24 -9.46 -12.08
CA TRP A 51 4.67 -8.23 -12.74
C TRP A 51 3.53 -7.59 -13.53
N LYS A 52 3.20 -6.34 -13.16
CA LYS A 52 2.38 -5.46 -14.01
C LYS A 52 3.25 -4.42 -14.70
N PRO A 53 2.80 -3.89 -15.86
CA PRO A 53 3.52 -2.85 -16.58
C PRO A 53 3.86 -1.67 -15.66
N GLY A 54 5.09 -1.16 -15.76
CA GLY A 54 5.55 0.01 -15.00
C GLY A 54 5.93 -0.25 -13.54
N MET A 55 5.69 -1.44 -12.97
CA MET A 55 6.07 -1.72 -11.57
C MET A 55 7.58 -1.66 -11.36
N PHE A 56 8.37 -2.20 -12.29
CA PHE A 56 9.83 -2.19 -12.18
C PHE A 56 10.42 -0.77 -12.19
N TYR A 57 9.97 0.06 -13.13
CA TYR A 57 10.32 1.48 -13.17
C TYR A 57 9.89 2.21 -11.89
N THR A 58 8.68 1.88 -11.40
CA THR A 58 8.17 2.48 -10.17
C THR A 58 9.07 2.18 -8.98
N ILE A 59 9.66 0.98 -8.90
CA ILE A 59 10.57 0.62 -7.80
C ILE A 59 11.90 1.35 -7.93
N LEU A 60 12.50 1.33 -9.13
CA LEU A 60 13.80 1.96 -9.38
C LEU A 60 13.77 3.48 -9.20
N SER A 61 12.63 4.12 -9.47
CA SER A 61 12.46 5.58 -9.30
C SER A 61 12.25 6.03 -7.85
N ARG A 62 12.37 5.16 -6.84
CA ARG A 62 12.16 5.52 -5.41
C ARG A 62 13.43 5.77 -4.61
N THR A 63 14.60 5.60 -5.24
CA THR A 63 15.88 6.05 -4.72
C THR A 63 16.10 7.51 -5.09
#